data_AF-A0A957NTP1-F1
#
_entry.id   AF-A0A957NTP1-F1
#
_cell.length_a   1.000
_cell.length_b   1.000
_cell.length_c   1.000
_cell.angle_alpha   90.00
_cell.angle_beta   90.00
_cell.angle_gamma   90.00
#
_symmetry.space_group_name_H-M   'P 1'
#
loop_
_entity.id
_entity.type
_entity.pdbx_description
1 polymer ?
#
loop_
_entity_poly.entity_id
_entity_poly.type
_entity_poly.pdbx_seq_one_letter_code
_entity_poly.pdbx_strand_id
1 'polypeptide(L)'
;RRRALTPRTVVEVRQESGHTGFQVVSHGEALPVVVELHEITREERVESAAGTLPNLANVRSLLFHLPPGLEGELKLWLHQVTPEGVSVGRPAHCRVHSANSVQEHVITSAQPTLILPMNDVARRLEVQFMTTTLSEN
;
A
#
# COMPACT_ATOMS: atom_id res chain seq x y z
N ARG A 1 20.94 7.16 -23.79
CA ARG A 1 19.46 7.16 -23.84
C ARG A 1 18.96 7.12 -22.39
N ARG A 2 18.65 8.27 -21.78
CA ARG A 2 18.02 8.30 -20.45
C ARG A 2 16.66 7.61 -20.62
N ARG A 3 16.42 6.48 -19.93
CA ARG A 3 15.06 5.94 -19.85
C ARG A 3 14.23 7.04 -19.20
N ALA A 4 13.26 7.59 -19.93
CA ALA A 4 12.19 8.34 -19.30
C ALA A 4 11.64 7.45 -18.19
N LEU A 5 11.53 7.97 -16.97
CA LEU A 5 10.93 7.22 -15.87
C LEU A 5 9.54 6.80 -16.34
N THR A 6 9.26 5.49 -16.36
CA THR A 6 7.89 5.00 -16.60
C THR A 6 6.96 5.74 -15.63
N PRO A 7 5.86 6.35 -16.08
CA PRO A 7 4.91 6.99 -15.19
C PRO A 7 4.46 6.00 -14.10
N ARG A 8 4.39 6.44 -12.85
CA ARG A 8 4.01 5.57 -11.72
C ARG A 8 2.99 6.24 -10.82
N THR A 9 2.05 5.42 -10.35
CA THR A 9 1.30 5.67 -9.13
C THR A 9 1.92 4.83 -8.02
N VAL A 10 2.28 5.47 -6.91
CA VAL A 10 2.86 4.85 -5.73
C VAL A 10 1.82 4.88 -4.63
N VAL A 11 1.53 3.72 -4.06
CA VAL A 11 0.83 3.57 -2.78
C VAL A 11 1.89 3.14 -1.77
N GLU A 12 2.21 4.01 -0.83
CA GLU A 12 3.14 3.73 0.27
C GLU A 12 2.35 3.51 1.54
N VAL A 13 2.68 2.46 2.28
CA VAL A 13 2.30 2.32 3.69
C VAL A 13 3.58 2.22 4.51
N ARG A 14 3.76 3.20 5.37
CA ARG A 14 4.95 3.37 6.20
C ARG A 14 4.58 3.25 7.66
N GLN A 15 5.31 2.40 8.37
CA GLN A 15 5.28 2.31 9.82
C GLN A 15 6.59 2.83 10.39
N GLU A 16 6.55 3.65 11.41
CA GLU A 16 7.72 4.10 12.17
C GLU A 16 7.36 4.20 13.66
N SER A 17 8.35 4.42 14.52
CA SER A 17 8.12 4.51 15.96
C SER A 17 7.11 5.62 16.29
N GLY A 18 5.91 5.22 16.71
CA GLY A 18 4.83 6.12 17.11
C GLY A 18 4.01 6.71 15.97
N HIS A 19 4.32 6.40 14.71
CA HIS A 19 3.56 6.91 13.57
C HIS A 19 3.38 5.81 12.51
N THR A 20 2.16 5.68 12.00
CA THR A 20 1.87 4.80 10.87
C THR A 20 0.97 5.58 9.94
N GLY A 21 1.22 5.48 8.65
CA GLY A 21 0.44 6.20 7.68
C GLY A 21 0.56 5.63 6.28
N PHE A 22 -0.26 6.19 5.40
CA PHE A 22 -0.18 5.93 3.97
C PHE A 22 0.03 7.22 3.19
N GLN A 23 0.57 7.08 1.99
CA GLN A 23 0.61 8.13 0.98
C GLN A 23 0.33 7.54 -0.41
N VAL A 24 -0.36 8.31 -1.24
CA VAL A 24 -0.69 7.98 -2.62
C VAL A 24 -0.23 9.12 -3.52
N VAL A 25 0.69 8.81 -4.43
CA VAL A 25 1.33 9.78 -5.32
C VAL A 25 1.24 9.26 -6.75
N SER A 26 0.75 10.06 -7.69
CA SER A 26 0.76 9.73 -9.11
C SER A 26 1.54 10.78 -9.87
N HIS A 27 2.51 10.33 -10.68
CA HIS A 27 3.35 11.22 -11.51
C HIS A 27 4.08 12.32 -10.72
N GLY A 28 4.38 12.06 -9.44
CA GLY A 28 5.04 13.02 -8.54
C GLY A 28 4.09 13.96 -7.79
N GLU A 29 2.78 13.87 -8.05
CA GLU A 29 1.76 14.68 -7.39
C GLU A 29 0.92 13.84 -6.42
N ALA A 30 0.48 14.46 -5.32
CA ALA A 30 -0.42 13.81 -4.37
C ALA A 30 -1.75 13.47 -5.07
N LEU A 31 -2.18 12.22 -4.97
CA LEU A 31 -3.40 11.74 -5.60
C LEU A 31 -4.41 11.34 -4.52
N PRO A 32 -5.43 12.18 -4.24
CA PRO A 32 -6.52 11.79 -3.35
C PRO A 32 -7.24 10.56 -3.89
N VAL A 33 -7.38 9.56 -3.03
CA VAL A 33 -8.15 8.35 -3.32
C VAL A 33 -9.06 8.05 -2.14
N VAL A 34 -10.13 7.30 -2.40
CA VAL A 34 -10.89 6.72 -1.30
C VAL A 34 -10.07 5.60 -0.68
N VAL A 35 -9.91 5.65 0.64
CA VAL A 35 -9.30 4.62 1.45
C VAL A 35 -10.32 4.11 2.45
N GLU A 36 -10.56 2.81 2.43
CA GLU A 36 -11.31 2.12 3.48
C GLU A 36 -10.33 1.41 4.41
N LEU A 37 -10.44 1.70 5.69
CA LEU A 37 -9.73 1.07 6.78
C LEU A 37 -10.70 0.13 7.49
N HIS A 38 -10.39 -1.17 7.50
CA HIS A 38 -11.14 -2.17 8.24
C HIS A 38 -10.31 -2.64 9.43
N GLU A 39 -10.72 -2.26 10.63
CA GLU A 39 -10.15 -2.69 11.89
C GLU A 39 -10.95 -3.86 12.49
N ILE A 40 -10.46 -4.43 13.59
CA ILE A 40 -11.17 -5.49 14.31
C ILE A 40 -12.54 -5.03 14.82
N THR A 41 -12.65 -3.77 15.25
CA THR A 41 -13.81 -3.22 15.95
C THR A 41 -14.53 -2.11 15.19
N ARG A 42 -13.96 -1.62 14.08
CA ARG A 42 -14.45 -0.44 13.36
C ARG A 42 -14.09 -0.50 11.88
N GLU A 43 -14.92 0.15 11.07
CA GLU A 43 -14.60 0.49 9.70
C GLU A 43 -14.61 2.01 9.55
N GLU A 44 -13.67 2.53 8.77
CA GLU A 44 -13.56 3.96 8.46
C GLU A 44 -13.32 4.14 6.96
N ARG A 45 -13.92 5.16 6.37
CA ARG A 45 -13.74 5.51 4.96
C ARG A 45 -13.38 6.98 4.86
N VAL A 46 -12.26 7.27 4.21
CA VAL A 46 -11.74 8.62 4.01
C VAL A 46 -11.37 8.83 2.55
N GLU A 47 -11.41 10.08 2.09
CA GLU A 47 -10.85 10.45 0.78
C GLU A 47 -9.64 11.34 1.03
N SER A 48 -8.44 10.84 0.74
CA SER A 48 -7.21 11.58 0.96
C SER A 48 -6.05 10.98 0.18
N ALA A 49 -5.05 11.80 -0.12
CA ALA A 49 -3.78 11.34 -0.67
C ALA A 49 -2.84 10.81 0.42
N ALA A 50 -3.10 11.14 1.68
CA ALA A 50 -2.30 10.69 2.82
C ALA A 50 -3.14 10.62 4.09
N GLY A 51 -2.79 9.73 5.01
CA GLY A 51 -3.51 9.61 6.27
C GLY A 51 -2.74 8.86 7.33
N THR A 52 -3.05 9.15 8.58
CA THR A 52 -2.58 8.37 9.72
C THR A 52 -3.37 7.09 9.82
N LEU A 53 -2.68 6.00 10.11
CA LEU A 53 -3.28 4.70 10.37
C LEU A 53 -3.12 4.35 11.85
N PRO A 54 -4.06 3.58 12.42
CA PRO A 54 -3.85 2.98 13.73
C PRO A 54 -2.70 1.97 13.67
N ASN A 55 -2.38 1.36 14.82
CA ASN A 55 -1.42 0.26 14.86
C ASN A 55 -1.84 -0.85 13.87
N LEU A 56 -0.96 -1.19 12.92
CA LEU A 56 -1.24 -2.19 11.88
C LEU A 56 -1.59 -3.58 12.44
N ALA A 57 -1.29 -3.88 13.70
CA ALA A 57 -1.74 -5.09 14.37
C ALA A 57 -3.28 -5.16 14.56
N ASN A 58 -3.96 -4.02 14.58
CA ASN A 58 -5.41 -3.92 14.70
C ASN A 58 -6.12 -3.78 13.35
N VAL A 59 -5.35 -3.60 12.27
CA VAL A 59 -5.86 -3.42 10.91
C VAL A 59 -6.02 -4.78 10.25
N ARG A 60 -7.27 -5.12 9.90
CA ARG A 60 -7.56 -6.32 9.10
C ARG A 60 -7.22 -6.10 7.63
N SER A 61 -7.64 -4.96 7.09
CA SER A 61 -7.35 -4.58 5.70
C SER A 61 -7.35 -3.07 5.49
N LEU A 62 -6.57 -2.66 4.49
CA LEU A 62 -6.67 -1.35 3.83
C LEU A 62 -7.12 -1.56 2.39
N LEU A 63 -8.13 -0.83 1.95
CA LEU A 63 -8.64 -0.83 0.59
C LEU A 63 -8.46 0.55 -0.02
N PHE A 64 -7.60 0.65 -1.03
CA PHE A 64 -7.40 1.86 -1.82
C PHE A 64 -8.21 1.75 -3.11
N HIS A 65 -9.10 2.71 -3.35
CA HIS A 65 -9.88 2.81 -4.59
C HIS A 65 -9.16 3.74 -5.55
N LEU A 66 -8.43 3.17 -6.50
CA LEU A 66 -7.68 3.94 -7.48
C LEU A 66 -8.63 4.47 -8.56
N PRO A 67 -8.50 5.76 -8.96
CA PRO A 67 -9.31 6.31 -10.03
C PRO A 67 -9.05 5.58 -11.37
N PRO A 68 -10.05 5.50 -12.26
CA PRO A 68 -9.86 4.95 -13.60
C PRO A 68 -8.92 5.84 -14.42
N GLY A 69 -8.31 5.27 -15.47
CA GLY A 69 -7.45 6.03 -16.39
C GLY A 69 -6.04 6.36 -15.87
N LEU A 70 -5.62 5.78 -14.74
CA LEU A 70 -4.20 5.83 -14.34
C LEU A 70 -3.35 5.01 -15.32
N GLU A 71 -2.25 5.60 -15.79
CA GLU A 71 -1.35 5.00 -16.78
C GLU A 71 -0.01 4.56 -16.14
N GLY A 72 0.70 3.64 -16.81
CA GLY A 72 2.06 3.27 -16.43
C GLY A 72 2.10 2.11 -15.43
N GLU A 73 2.72 2.30 -14.27
CA GLU A 73 2.91 1.26 -13.24
C GLU A 73 2.27 1.64 -11.90
N LEU A 74 1.60 0.69 -11.25
CA LEU A 74 1.28 0.74 -9.84
C LEU A 74 2.46 0.17 -9.04
N LYS A 75 3.01 0.97 -8.11
CA LYS A 75 3.97 0.51 -7.11
C LYS A 75 3.31 0.53 -5.73
N LEU A 76 3.13 -0.64 -5.13
CA LEU A 76 2.84 -0.75 -3.71
C LEU A 76 4.17 -0.89 -2.95
N TRP A 77 4.39 -0.08 -1.92
CA TRP A 77 5.55 -0.14 -1.05
C TRP A 77 5.12 -0.23 0.40
N LEU A 78 5.40 -1.37 1.03
CA LEU A 78 5.04 -1.63 2.43
C LEU A 78 6.32 -1.79 3.24
N HIS A 79 6.56 -0.89 4.17
CA HIS A 79 7.79 -0.91 4.94
C HIS A 79 7.62 -0.32 6.34
N GLN A 80 8.52 -0.72 7.22
CA GLN A 80 8.71 -0.16 8.53
C GLN A 80 10.09 0.49 8.60
N VAL A 81 10.20 1.64 9.25
CA VAL A 81 11.47 2.28 9.59
C VAL A 81 11.85 1.85 11.00
N THR A 82 13.03 1.26 11.16
CA THR A 82 13.57 0.89 12.48
C THR A 82 14.03 2.14 13.24
N PRO A 83 14.26 2.05 14.57
CA PRO A 83 14.81 3.19 15.34
C PRO A 83 16.13 3.73 14.79
N GLU A 84 16.92 2.88 14.13
CA GLU A 84 18.19 3.23 13.47
C GLU A 84 17.98 3.92 12.11
N GLY A 85 16.73 4.13 11.69
CA GLY A 85 16.37 4.75 10.42
C GLY A 85 16.39 3.79 9.22
N VAL A 86 16.48 2.48 9.46
CA VAL A 86 16.55 1.48 8.37
C VAL A 86 15.15 1.12 7.91
N SER A 87 14.89 1.22 6.60
CA SER A 87 13.64 0.77 5.99
C SER A 87 13.67 -0.75 5.76
N VAL A 88 12.85 -1.49 6.50
CA VAL A 88 12.66 -2.95 6.35
C VAL A 88 11.27 -3.26 5.80
N GLY A 89 11.14 -4.31 4.98
CA GLY A 89 9.86 -4.65 4.39
C GLY A 89 8.83 -5.17 5.39
N ARG A 90 7.58 -4.73 5.21
CA ARG A 90 6.43 -5.15 6.02
C ARG A 90 5.65 -6.23 5.25
N PRO A 91 5.64 -7.49 5.72
CA PRO A 91 4.94 -8.55 5.01
C PRO A 91 3.42 -8.36 4.98
N ALA A 92 2.82 -8.64 3.83
CA ALA A 92 1.37 -8.52 3.62
C ALA A 92 0.88 -9.39 2.47
N HIS A 93 -0.39 -9.80 2.56
CA HIS A 93 -1.14 -10.29 1.41
C HIS A 93 -1.80 -9.10 0.70
N CYS A 94 -1.63 -9.03 -0.61
CA CYS A 94 -2.17 -7.97 -1.43
C CYS A 94 -3.11 -8.56 -2.48
N ARG A 95 -4.30 -7.99 -2.61
CA ARG A 95 -5.25 -8.32 -3.67
C ARG A 95 -5.43 -7.11 -4.57
N VAL A 96 -5.11 -7.28 -5.85
CA VAL A 96 -5.38 -6.28 -6.86
C VAL A 96 -6.63 -6.67 -7.60
N HIS A 97 -7.70 -5.93 -7.32
CA HIS A 97 -9.00 -6.13 -7.92
C HIS A 97 -9.07 -5.34 -9.21
N SER A 98 -9.41 -6.08 -10.24
CA SER A 98 -9.54 -5.62 -11.59
C SER A 98 -10.99 -5.77 -12.04
N ALA A 99 -11.40 -5.12 -13.14
CA ALA A 99 -12.78 -5.24 -13.64
C ALA A 99 -13.23 -6.71 -13.82
N ASN A 100 -12.31 -7.61 -14.20
CA ASN A 100 -12.62 -8.99 -14.56
C ASN A 100 -11.83 -10.05 -13.75
N SER A 101 -10.96 -9.64 -12.83
CA SER A 101 -10.10 -10.58 -12.11
C SER A 101 -9.63 -10.03 -10.77
N VAL A 102 -9.25 -10.92 -9.87
CA VAL A 102 -8.50 -10.58 -8.65
C VAL A 102 -7.16 -11.27 -8.75
N GLN A 103 -6.07 -10.49 -8.63
CA GLN A 103 -4.71 -11.02 -8.58
C GLN A 103 -4.21 -10.96 -7.14
N GLU A 104 -3.75 -12.09 -6.62
CA GLU A 104 -3.18 -12.18 -5.28
C GLU A 104 -1.66 -12.14 -5.34
N HIS A 105 -1.06 -11.37 -4.45
CA HIS A 105 0.38 -11.20 -4.33
C HIS A 105 0.79 -11.24 -2.86
N VAL A 106 2.02 -11.68 -2.60
CA VAL A 106 2.63 -11.64 -1.27
C VAL A 106 3.80 -10.68 -1.31
N ILE A 107 3.77 -9.69 -0.42
CA ILE A 107 4.92 -8.83 -0.11
C ILE A 107 5.66 -9.45 1.07
N THR A 108 6.98 -9.53 0.99
CA THR A 108 7.84 -10.09 2.03
C THR A 108 8.84 -9.04 2.51
N SER A 109 9.53 -9.28 3.63
CA SER A 109 10.58 -8.37 4.08
C SER A 109 11.76 -8.27 3.10
N ALA A 110 12.03 -9.33 2.31
CA ALA A 110 13.06 -9.34 1.28
C ALA A 110 12.61 -8.62 -0.01
N GLN A 111 11.31 -8.56 -0.27
CA GLN A 111 10.72 -7.89 -1.43
C GLN A 111 9.58 -6.98 -0.96
N PRO A 112 9.90 -5.78 -0.41
CA PRO A 112 8.93 -4.87 0.21
C PRO A 112 8.03 -4.14 -0.79
N THR A 113 8.28 -4.34 -2.08
CA THR A 113 7.62 -3.63 -3.17
C THR A 113 6.97 -4.60 -4.13
N LEU A 114 5.73 -4.32 -4.49
CA LEU A 114 5.02 -4.94 -5.60
C LEU A 114 4.87 -3.90 -6.71
N ILE A 115 5.24 -4.28 -7.93
CA ILE A 115 5.09 -3.43 -9.13
C ILE A 115 4.20 -4.17 -10.12
N LEU A 116 3.14 -3.51 -10.58
CA LEU A 116 2.18 -4.06 -11.52
C LEU A 116 1.95 -3.06 -12.66
N PRO A 117 1.71 -3.54 -13.89
CA PRO A 117 1.25 -2.66 -14.95
C PRO A 117 -0.11 -2.07 -14.56
N MET A 118 -0.26 -0.78 -14.81
CA MET A 118 -1.51 -0.04 -14.70
C MET A 118 -2.10 0.04 -16.11
N ASN A 119 -2.50 -1.13 -16.60
CA ASN A 119 -3.54 -1.23 -17.61
C ASN A 119 -4.87 -1.00 -16.89
N ASP A 120 -5.83 -0.33 -17.54
CA ASP A 120 -7.10 0.27 -17.08
C ASP A 120 -8.09 -0.65 -16.31
N VAL A 121 -7.54 -1.49 -15.44
CA VAL A 121 -8.14 -2.68 -14.89
C VAL A 121 -8.04 -2.62 -13.37
N ALA A 122 -6.89 -2.27 -12.78
CA ALA A 122 -6.75 -2.17 -11.33
C ALA A 122 -7.55 -0.99 -10.75
N ARG A 123 -8.67 -1.30 -10.09
CA ARG A 123 -9.58 -0.30 -9.48
C ARG A 123 -9.55 -0.30 -7.97
N ARG A 124 -9.14 -1.41 -7.37
CA ARG A 124 -9.02 -1.52 -5.93
C ARG A 124 -7.78 -2.32 -5.55
N LEU A 125 -6.98 -1.75 -4.67
CA LEU A 125 -5.85 -2.40 -4.05
C LEU A 125 -6.20 -2.69 -2.60
N GLU A 126 -6.24 -3.96 -2.23
CA GLU A 126 -6.48 -4.41 -0.87
C GLU A 126 -5.17 -4.94 -0.27
N VAL A 127 -4.86 -4.51 0.95
CA VAL A 127 -3.66 -4.89 1.69
C VAL A 127 -4.08 -5.47 3.04
N GLN A 128 -3.64 -6.69 3.34
CA GLN A 128 -3.85 -7.39 4.60
C GLN A 128 -2.49 -7.67 5.22
N PHE A 129 -2.19 -7.01 6.35
CA PHE A 129 -0.90 -7.17 7.02
C PHE A 129 -0.80 -8.55 7.66
N MET A 130 0.35 -9.20 7.49
CA MET A 130 0.60 -10.45 8.18
C MET A 130 0.93 -10.15 9.64
N THR A 131 0.32 -10.89 10.56
CA THR A 131 0.73 -10.90 11.96
C THR A 131 2.17 -11.37 12.02
N THR A 132 3.07 -10.46 12.34
CA THR A 132 4.44 -10.84 12.65
C THR A 132 4.40 -11.40 14.06
N THR A 133 4.45 -12.72 14.20
CA THR A 133 4.91 -13.31 15.46
C THR A 133 6.35 -12.83 15.63
N LEU A 134 6.53 -11.75 16.37
CA LEU A 134 7.81 -11.46 16.99
C LEU A 134 8.12 -12.68 17.85
N SER A 135 9.01 -13.54 17.37
CA SER A 135 9.74 -14.44 18.23
C SER A 135 10.52 -13.55 19.19
N GLU A 136 9.98 -13.36 20.39
CA GLU A 136 10.73 -12.87 21.53
C GLU A 136 11.94 -13.79 21.70
N ASN A 137 13.13 -13.19 21.70
CA ASN A 137 14.39 -13.86 21.97
C ASN A 137 15.03 -13.18 23.18
#